data_AF-A0A133UFX5-F1
#
_entry.id   AF-A0A133UFX5-F1
#
_cell.length_a   1.000
_cell.length_b   1.000
_cell.length_c   1.000
_cell.angle_alpha   90.00
_cell.angle_beta   90.00
_cell.angle_gamma   90.00
#
_symmetry.space_group_name_H-M   'P 1'
#
loop_
_entity.id
_entity.type
_entity.pdbx_description
1 polymer ?
#
loop_
_entity_poly.entity_id
_entity_poly.type
_entity_poly.pdbx_seq_one_letter_code
_entity_poly.pdbx_strand_id
1 'polypeptide(L)'
;MKDFHKSINPYGEKLKYGELTLEYLDSIMTERKRLQIHDILSEAERRKDPEPQVEKLIDLLGSSALDELLSDKIFPTGAILRAWRSAGKRTELKELADRTYRFEAWPSRRKYKSQTLKFQGNRRLKHFDKEIRKVFDLDSLDHVSEFFLAVGRGWDSWGLGPIYPDGTGKGAEIVVGDLKLSEGDRFSYIHDFGRENRFILTLKEIND
;
A
#
# COMPACT_ATOMS: atom_id res chain seq x y z
N MET A 1 29.17 10.31 2.77
CA MET A 1 29.40 8.96 2.18
C MET A 1 28.09 8.20 2.25
N LYS A 2 27.59 7.73 1.10
CA LYS A 2 26.38 6.92 0.96
C LYS A 2 26.83 5.49 0.68
N ASP A 3 26.55 4.55 1.56
CA ASP A 3 26.72 3.12 1.29
C ASP A 3 25.36 2.49 1.01
N PHE A 4 25.01 2.41 -0.27
CA PHE A 4 23.91 1.57 -0.75
C PHE A 4 24.42 0.12 -0.82
N HIS A 5 23.73 -0.76 -0.09
CA HIS A 5 23.98 -2.20 -0.13
C HIS A 5 23.85 -2.74 -1.56
N LYS A 6 24.91 -3.41 -2.03
CA LYS A 6 24.96 -4.16 -3.28
C LYS A 6 24.29 -5.51 -3.07
N SER A 7 23.22 -5.80 -3.79
CA SER A 7 22.69 -7.17 -3.89
C SER A 7 23.52 -7.97 -4.90
N ILE A 8 24.07 -9.10 -4.47
CA ILE A 8 24.80 -10.08 -5.28
C ILE A 8 23.91 -11.34 -5.40
N ASN A 9 23.77 -11.92 -6.59
CA ASN A 9 23.08 -13.20 -6.81
C ASN A 9 23.92 -14.37 -6.23
N PRO A 10 23.31 -15.48 -5.74
CA PRO A 10 24.00 -16.66 -5.22
C PRO A 10 25.13 -17.29 -6.10
N TYR A 11 25.26 -16.93 -7.37
CA TYR A 11 26.34 -17.42 -8.26
C TYR A 11 27.47 -16.41 -8.56
N GLY A 12 27.51 -15.25 -7.89
CA GLY A 12 28.69 -14.39 -7.85
C GLY A 12 28.98 -13.53 -9.09
N GLU A 13 28.15 -13.56 -10.13
CA GLU A 13 28.35 -12.73 -11.32
C GLU A 13 27.64 -11.37 -11.25
N LYS A 14 28.31 -10.33 -11.79
CA LYS A 14 27.75 -8.99 -11.95
C LYS A 14 26.91 -8.92 -13.23
N LEU A 15 25.59 -9.02 -13.10
CA LEU A 15 24.68 -8.80 -14.23
C LEU A 15 24.56 -7.30 -14.52
N LYS A 16 24.71 -6.91 -15.80
CA LYS A 16 24.43 -5.55 -16.26
C LYS A 16 22.92 -5.38 -16.45
N TYR A 17 22.39 -4.25 -16.00
CA TYR A 17 20.97 -3.90 -16.12
C TYR A 17 20.56 -3.77 -17.60
N GLY A 18 19.83 -4.76 -18.12
CA GLY A 18 19.26 -4.77 -19.48
C GLY A 18 19.01 -6.17 -20.05
N GLU A 19 19.84 -7.15 -19.70
CA GLU A 19 19.76 -8.52 -20.24
C GLU A 19 18.74 -9.39 -19.48
N LEU A 20 18.53 -9.13 -18.19
CA LEU A 20 17.59 -9.85 -17.32
C LEU A 20 16.11 -9.76 -17.76
N THR A 21 15.69 -8.71 -18.47
CA THR A 21 14.26 -8.47 -18.75
C THR A 21 13.76 -9.16 -20.02
N LEU A 22 14.61 -9.36 -21.03
CA LEU A 22 14.19 -10.03 -22.27
C LEU A 22 14.23 -11.55 -22.14
N GLU A 23 15.27 -12.12 -21.51
CA GLU A 23 15.31 -13.55 -21.21
C GLU A 23 14.22 -13.98 -20.21
N TYR A 24 13.88 -13.14 -19.22
CA TYR A 24 12.79 -13.43 -18.28
C TYR A 24 11.42 -13.46 -18.98
N LEU A 25 11.16 -12.48 -19.86
CA LEU A 25 9.92 -12.43 -20.64
C LEU A 25 9.84 -13.56 -21.68
N ASP A 26 10.95 -13.93 -22.32
CA ASP A 26 11.04 -15.09 -23.21
C ASP A 26 10.88 -16.41 -22.44
N SER A 27 11.25 -16.45 -21.15
CA SER A 27 11.08 -17.64 -20.29
C SER A 27 9.65 -17.85 -19.78
N ILE A 28 8.80 -16.81 -19.78
CA ILE A 28 7.42 -16.87 -19.23
C ILE A 28 6.32 -16.66 -20.27
N MET A 29 6.63 -16.14 -21.47
CA MET A 29 5.63 -15.86 -22.51
C MET A 29 5.85 -16.72 -23.75
N THR A 30 4.80 -17.42 -24.16
CA THR A 30 4.78 -18.04 -25.48
C THR A 30 4.60 -16.98 -26.55
N GLU A 31 5.12 -17.22 -27.76
CA GLU A 31 4.93 -16.36 -28.93
C GLU A 31 3.44 -16.00 -29.16
N ARG A 32 2.54 -16.94 -28.82
CA ARG A 32 1.09 -16.73 -28.84
C ARG A 32 0.63 -15.62 -27.90
N LYS A 33 1.14 -15.57 -26.67
CA LYS A 33 0.80 -14.49 -25.70
C LYS A 33 1.36 -13.15 -26.16
N ARG A 34 2.55 -13.14 -26.76
CA ARG A 34 3.18 -11.93 -27.30
C ARG A 34 2.31 -11.29 -28.39
N LEU A 35 1.82 -12.09 -29.34
CA LEU A 35 0.92 -11.62 -30.40
C LEU A 35 -0.40 -11.09 -29.83
N GLN A 36 -0.97 -11.77 -28.82
CA GLN A 36 -2.19 -11.30 -28.16
C GLN A 36 -2.01 -9.94 -27.47
N ILE A 37 -0.90 -9.73 -26.78
CA ILE A 37 -0.57 -8.44 -26.16
C ILE A 37 -0.40 -7.36 -27.23
N HIS A 38 0.33 -7.66 -28.30
CA HIS A 38 0.52 -6.73 -29.40
C HIS A 38 -0.80 -6.30 -30.05
N ASP A 39 -1.71 -7.24 -30.29
CA ASP A 39 -3.03 -6.96 -30.85
C ASP A 39 -3.89 -6.10 -29.93
N ILE A 40 -3.91 -6.41 -28.63
CA ILE A 40 -4.61 -5.65 -27.60
C ILE A 40 -4.08 -4.21 -27.54
N LEU A 41 -2.76 -4.03 -27.51
CA LEU A 41 -2.13 -2.71 -27.47
C LEU A 41 -2.37 -1.91 -28.76
N SER A 42 -2.25 -2.55 -29.93
CA SER A 42 -2.50 -1.93 -31.23
C SER A 42 -3.97 -1.50 -31.39
N GLU A 43 -4.89 -2.28 -30.84
CA GLU A 43 -6.31 -1.95 -30.87
C GLU A 43 -6.67 -0.84 -29.88
N ALA A 44 -6.06 -0.81 -28.69
CA ALA A 44 -6.20 0.29 -27.73
C ALA A 44 -5.74 1.63 -28.35
N GLU A 45 -4.62 1.61 -29.07
CA GLU A 45 -4.08 2.77 -29.77
C GLU A 45 -5.00 3.24 -30.91
N ARG A 46 -5.51 2.30 -31.73
CA ARG A 46 -6.46 2.62 -32.81
C ARG A 46 -7.77 3.23 -32.30
N ARG A 47 -8.29 2.75 -31.16
CA ARG A 47 -9.55 3.22 -30.59
C ARG A 47 -9.43 4.50 -29.78
N LYS A 48 -8.21 4.88 -29.37
CA LYS A 48 -7.97 5.88 -28.31
C LYS A 48 -8.74 5.55 -27.02
N ASP A 49 -9.05 4.28 -26.80
CA ASP A 49 -9.84 3.76 -25.67
C ASP A 49 -9.15 2.49 -25.11
N PRO A 50 -8.42 2.63 -23.99
CA PRO A 50 -7.64 1.54 -23.42
C PRO A 50 -8.39 0.72 -22.35
N GLU A 51 -9.58 1.13 -21.91
CA GLU A 51 -10.21 0.58 -20.69
C GLU A 51 -10.60 -0.91 -20.82
N PRO A 52 -11.25 -1.36 -21.91
CA PRO A 52 -11.58 -2.79 -22.12
C PRO A 52 -10.36 -3.67 -22.40
N GLN A 53 -9.19 -3.06 -22.56
CA GLN A 53 -7.94 -3.70 -22.96
C GLN A 53 -7.05 -3.97 -21.74
N VAL A 54 -7.12 -3.11 -20.71
CA VAL A 54 -6.34 -3.27 -19.46
C VAL A 54 -6.77 -4.50 -18.68
N GLU A 55 -8.07 -4.77 -18.54
CA GLU A 55 -8.55 -5.99 -17.89
C GLU A 55 -8.06 -7.26 -18.59
N LYS A 56 -8.11 -7.26 -19.93
CA LYS A 56 -7.58 -8.36 -20.74
C LYS A 56 -6.06 -8.55 -20.57
N LEU A 57 -5.31 -7.46 -20.39
CA LEU A 57 -3.87 -7.54 -20.11
C LEU A 57 -3.60 -8.08 -18.70
N ILE A 58 -4.40 -7.69 -17.70
CA ILE A 58 -4.33 -8.22 -16.33
C ILE A 58 -4.60 -9.73 -16.35
N ASP A 59 -5.62 -10.18 -17.07
CA ASP A 59 -5.95 -11.60 -17.19
C ASP A 59 -4.84 -12.40 -17.91
N LEU A 60 -4.17 -11.79 -18.88
CA LEU A 60 -3.13 -12.47 -19.68
C LEU A 60 -1.78 -12.57 -18.96
N LEU A 61 -1.42 -11.54 -18.19
CA LEU A 61 -0.09 -11.33 -17.61
C LEU A 61 -0.05 -11.48 -16.09
N GLY A 62 -1.18 -11.27 -15.40
CA GLY A 62 -1.23 -11.02 -13.97
C GLY A 62 -0.68 -9.65 -13.60
N SER A 63 -1.11 -9.12 -12.45
CA SER A 63 -0.80 -7.75 -12.01
C SER A 63 0.69 -7.43 -11.90
N SER A 64 1.52 -8.42 -11.52
CA SER A 64 2.97 -8.22 -11.33
C SER A 64 3.72 -8.06 -12.66
N ALA A 65 3.36 -8.82 -13.71
CA ALA A 65 4.02 -8.72 -15.01
C ALA A 65 3.51 -7.50 -15.80
N LEU A 66 2.28 -7.06 -15.54
CA LEU A 66 1.77 -5.79 -16.07
C LEU A 66 2.58 -4.59 -15.55
N ASP A 67 3.00 -4.61 -14.29
CA ASP A 67 3.83 -3.54 -13.71
C ASP A 67 5.20 -3.42 -14.41
N GLU A 68 5.75 -4.53 -14.85
CA GLU A 68 7.02 -4.60 -15.59
C GLU A 68 6.84 -4.16 -17.05
N LEU A 69 5.75 -4.57 -17.71
CA LEU A 69 5.38 -4.18 -19.07
C LEU A 69 5.13 -2.66 -19.19
N LEU A 70 4.58 -2.05 -18.14
CA LEU A 70 4.33 -0.61 -18.06
C LEU A 70 5.60 0.21 -17.79
N SER A 71 6.74 -0.43 -17.53
CA SER A 71 8.03 0.25 -17.44
C SER A 71 8.49 0.71 -18.83
N ASP A 72 9.16 1.88 -18.89
CA ASP A 72 9.49 2.63 -20.13
C ASP A 72 10.41 1.93 -21.16
N LYS A 73 10.70 0.64 -20.95
CA LYS A 73 11.74 -0.07 -21.69
C LYS A 73 11.21 -0.97 -22.80
N ILE A 74 9.91 -1.24 -22.86
CA ILE A 74 9.38 -2.36 -23.65
C ILE A 74 8.40 -1.92 -24.74
N PHE A 75 7.53 -0.92 -24.52
CA PHE A 75 6.58 -0.44 -25.55
C PHE A 75 6.29 1.07 -25.48
N PRO A 76 6.22 1.79 -26.63
CA PRO A 76 5.81 3.20 -26.71
C PRO A 76 4.40 3.47 -26.14
N THR A 77 3.50 2.48 -26.18
CA THR A 77 2.13 2.53 -25.68
C THR A 77 2.03 2.58 -24.14
N GLY A 78 3.14 2.31 -23.43
CA GLY A 78 3.20 2.32 -21.97
C GLY A 78 2.94 3.70 -21.33
N ALA A 79 3.23 4.79 -22.04
CA ALA A 79 2.98 6.15 -21.54
C ALA A 79 1.49 6.47 -21.37
N ILE A 80 0.68 6.03 -22.34
CA ILE A 80 -0.79 6.20 -22.31
C ILE A 80 -1.34 5.37 -21.14
N LEU A 81 -0.98 4.10 -21.04
CA LEU A 81 -1.44 3.22 -19.96
C LEU A 81 -0.99 3.68 -18.56
N ARG A 82 0.22 4.25 -18.42
CA ARG A 82 0.67 4.87 -17.16
C ARG A 82 -0.10 6.13 -16.80
N ALA A 83 -0.39 6.99 -17.77
CA ALA A 83 -1.17 8.20 -17.54
C ALA A 83 -2.58 7.83 -17.05
N TRP A 84 -3.20 6.81 -17.66
CA TRP A 84 -4.51 6.31 -17.24
C TRP A 84 -4.48 5.56 -15.91
N ARG A 85 -3.50 4.69 -15.65
CA ARG A 85 -3.33 4.07 -14.33
C ARG A 85 -3.10 5.11 -13.24
N SER A 86 -2.35 6.16 -13.56
CA SER A 86 -2.13 7.29 -12.65
C SER A 86 -3.39 8.12 -12.46
N ALA A 87 -4.22 8.30 -13.49
CA ALA A 87 -5.51 8.98 -13.40
C ALA A 87 -6.52 8.16 -12.57
N GLY A 88 -6.66 6.86 -12.84
CA GLY A 88 -7.50 5.94 -12.07
C GLY A 88 -7.05 5.85 -10.61
N LYS A 89 -5.73 5.71 -10.35
CA LYS A 89 -5.19 5.80 -8.99
C LYS A 89 -5.46 7.16 -8.34
N ARG A 90 -5.40 8.26 -9.09
CA ARG A 90 -5.68 9.61 -8.53
C ARG A 90 -7.15 9.77 -8.15
N THR A 91 -8.09 9.28 -8.95
CA THR A 91 -9.52 9.31 -8.62
C THR A 91 -9.82 8.41 -7.42
N GLU A 92 -9.31 7.17 -7.42
CA GLU A 92 -9.45 6.23 -6.29
C GLU A 92 -8.86 6.80 -4.99
N LEU A 93 -7.65 7.35 -5.03
CA LEU A 93 -7.01 7.97 -3.87
C LEU A 93 -7.74 9.21 -3.39
N LYS A 94 -8.35 9.98 -4.30
CA LYS A 94 -9.15 11.15 -3.95
C LYS A 94 -10.45 10.74 -3.25
N GLU A 95 -11.15 9.73 -3.76
CA GLU A 95 -12.35 9.17 -3.13
C GLU A 95 -12.04 8.61 -1.73
N LEU A 96 -10.94 7.85 -1.61
CA LEU A 96 -10.49 7.34 -0.31
C LEU A 96 -10.10 8.47 0.66
N ALA A 97 -9.56 9.58 0.16
CA ALA A 97 -9.15 10.73 0.95
C ALA A 97 -10.33 11.51 1.54
N ASP A 98 -11.44 11.61 0.79
CA ASP A 98 -12.62 12.39 1.19
C ASP A 98 -13.54 11.62 2.15
N ARG A 99 -13.47 10.28 2.16
CA ARG A 99 -14.25 9.40 3.05
C ARG A 99 -13.92 9.57 4.53
N THR A 100 -14.91 9.32 5.37
CA THR A 100 -14.80 9.23 6.83
C THR A 100 -14.85 7.77 7.31
N TYR A 101 -13.80 7.36 7.99
CA TYR A 101 -13.62 6.03 8.55
C TYR A 101 -13.98 6.05 10.04
N ARG A 102 -14.90 5.16 10.47
CA ARG A 102 -15.26 4.98 11.87
C ARG A 102 -14.61 3.72 12.43
N PHE A 103 -13.70 3.89 13.36
CA PHE A 103 -13.01 2.80 14.05
C PHE A 103 -13.59 2.60 15.45
N GLU A 104 -13.63 1.34 15.88
CA GLU A 104 -13.75 0.99 17.29
C GLU A 104 -12.39 0.55 17.81
N ALA A 105 -11.89 1.27 18.82
CA ALA A 105 -10.61 1.01 19.46
C ALA A 105 -10.80 0.21 20.75
N TRP A 106 -10.26 -1.01 20.77
CA TRP A 106 -10.33 -1.93 21.89
C TRP A 106 -8.98 -2.03 22.60
N PRO A 107 -8.87 -1.55 23.84
CA PRO A 107 -7.66 -1.72 24.65
C PRO A 107 -7.48 -3.19 25.03
N SER A 108 -6.26 -3.72 24.93
CA SER A 108 -5.96 -5.09 25.36
C SER A 108 -6.06 -5.26 26.88
N ARG A 109 -5.84 -4.17 27.62
CA ARG A 109 -5.92 -4.11 29.09
C ARG A 109 -7.32 -3.72 29.54
N ARG A 110 -7.86 -4.46 30.52
CA ARG A 110 -9.20 -4.25 31.12
C ARG A 110 -9.42 -2.87 31.80
N LYS A 111 -8.38 -2.03 31.88
CA LYS A 111 -8.45 -0.71 32.52
C LYS A 111 -9.33 0.28 31.74
N TYR A 112 -9.45 0.11 30.43
CA TYR A 112 -10.11 1.07 29.55
C TYR A 112 -11.35 0.46 28.87
N LYS A 113 -12.39 1.27 28.65
CA LYS A 113 -13.53 0.90 27.80
C LYS A 113 -13.17 1.09 26.33
N SER A 114 -13.85 0.39 25.43
CA SER A 114 -13.69 0.65 24.00
C SER A 114 -14.17 2.06 23.64
N GLN A 115 -13.59 2.63 22.59
CA GLN A 115 -13.86 4.00 22.16
C GLN A 115 -14.13 4.03 20.66
N THR A 116 -15.05 4.89 20.24
CA THR A 116 -15.32 5.12 18.81
C THR A 116 -14.53 6.32 18.35
N LEU A 117 -13.77 6.16 17.26
CA LEU A 117 -12.93 7.20 16.68
C LEU A 117 -13.32 7.41 15.22
N LYS A 118 -13.36 8.65 14.75
CA LYS A 118 -13.69 9.01 13.36
C LYS A 118 -12.54 9.75 12.71
N PHE A 119 -12.16 9.37 11.49
CA PHE A 119 -11.07 9.99 10.75
C PHE A 119 -11.42 10.18 9.28
N GLN A 120 -11.07 11.34 8.73
CA GLN A 120 -11.05 11.50 7.29
C GLN A 120 -9.86 10.74 6.70
N GLY A 121 -10.06 10.12 5.53
CA GLY A 121 -9.06 9.31 4.85
C GLY A 121 -7.79 10.09 4.50
N ASN A 122 -7.91 11.39 4.23
CA ASN A 122 -6.77 12.28 3.97
C ASN A 122 -5.90 12.57 5.22
N ARG A 123 -6.35 12.21 6.43
CA ARG A 123 -5.55 12.42 7.63
C ARG A 123 -4.46 11.38 7.72
N ARG A 124 -3.29 11.83 8.19
CA ARG A 124 -2.14 10.97 8.47
C ARG A 124 -2.27 10.23 9.80
N LEU A 125 -1.58 9.10 9.94
CA LEU A 125 -1.58 8.27 11.15
C LEU A 125 -1.08 8.99 12.40
N LYS A 126 -0.22 10.01 12.30
CA LYS A 126 0.14 10.85 13.47
C LYS A 126 -1.06 11.54 14.12
N HIS A 127 -2.09 11.87 13.35
CA HIS A 127 -3.31 12.43 13.89
C HIS A 127 -4.14 11.34 14.59
N PHE A 128 -4.11 10.12 14.06
CA PHE A 128 -4.77 8.98 14.67
C PHE A 128 -4.11 8.64 16.01
N ASP A 129 -2.78 8.52 16.03
CA ASP A 129 -1.97 8.38 17.24
C ASP A 129 -2.35 9.42 18.30
N LYS A 130 -2.35 10.71 17.95
CA LYS A 130 -2.69 11.80 18.86
C LYS A 130 -4.06 11.66 19.51
N GLU A 131 -5.08 11.29 18.74
CA GLU A 131 -6.44 11.08 19.29
C GLU A 131 -6.53 9.84 20.17
N ILE A 132 -5.85 8.74 19.82
CA ILE A 132 -5.80 7.56 20.70
C ILE A 132 -5.15 7.94 22.03
N ARG A 133 -4.00 8.63 22.00
CA ARG A 133 -3.34 9.12 23.22
C ARG A 133 -4.27 9.98 24.07
N LYS A 134 -4.96 10.93 23.44
CA LYS A 134 -5.91 11.82 24.11
C LYS A 134 -7.10 11.09 24.73
N VAL A 135 -7.75 10.19 23.99
CA VAL A 135 -8.98 9.53 24.42
C VAL A 135 -8.72 8.49 25.52
N PHE A 136 -7.55 7.85 25.50
CA PHE A 136 -7.15 6.86 26.51
C PHE A 136 -6.24 7.41 27.60
N ASP A 137 -6.03 8.73 27.65
CA ASP A 137 -5.18 9.41 28.64
C ASP A 137 -3.79 8.75 28.74
N LEU A 138 -3.15 8.58 27.58
CA LEU A 138 -1.81 8.01 27.47
C LEU A 138 -0.76 9.12 27.54
N ASP A 139 0.44 8.76 27.99
CA ASP A 139 1.57 9.70 27.97
C ASP A 139 1.85 10.14 26.52
N SER A 140 2.01 11.45 26.34
CA SER A 140 2.25 12.04 25.02
C SER A 140 3.69 12.52 24.82
N LEU A 141 4.53 12.48 25.86
CA LEU A 141 5.77 13.27 25.88
C LEU A 141 7.04 12.48 25.56
N ASP A 142 7.09 11.18 25.86
CA ASP A 142 8.35 10.42 25.75
C ASP A 142 8.19 8.99 25.20
N HIS A 143 6.96 8.56 24.87
CA HIS A 143 6.71 7.21 24.39
C HIS A 143 6.46 7.14 22.87
N VAL A 144 7.18 6.23 22.22
CA VAL A 144 7.01 5.87 20.81
C VAL A 144 5.78 4.98 20.64
N SER A 145 5.11 5.11 19.51
CA SER A 145 4.01 4.25 19.10
C SER A 145 4.18 3.73 17.67
N GLU A 146 3.43 2.71 17.32
CA GLU A 146 3.41 2.14 15.97
C GLU A 146 2.08 1.44 15.66
N PHE A 147 1.69 1.47 14.39
CA PHE A 147 0.56 0.72 13.86
C PHE A 147 1.03 -0.53 13.13
N PHE A 148 0.29 -1.62 13.24
CA PHE A 148 0.62 -2.91 12.62
C PHE A 148 -0.60 -3.46 11.89
N LEU A 149 -0.47 -3.65 10.57
CA LEU A 149 -1.48 -4.32 9.75
C LEU A 149 -1.33 -5.83 9.87
N ALA A 150 -2.45 -6.55 9.99
CA ALA A 150 -2.44 -8.00 9.90
C ALA A 150 -2.16 -8.43 8.45
N VAL A 151 -1.19 -9.32 8.25
CA VAL A 151 -0.90 -9.93 6.96
C VAL A 151 -1.46 -11.35 6.98
N GLY A 152 -2.68 -11.52 6.48
CA GLY A 152 -3.33 -12.83 6.37
C GLY A 152 -4.04 -13.34 7.64
N ARG A 153 -4.25 -14.66 7.74
CA ARG A 153 -4.89 -15.33 8.89
C ARG A 153 -3.83 -15.76 9.91
N GLY A 154 -3.26 -14.82 10.66
CA GLY A 154 -2.22 -15.12 11.66
C GLY A 154 -1.75 -13.91 12.46
N TRP A 155 -0.71 -14.13 13.29
CA TRP A 155 -0.01 -13.08 14.05
C TRP A 155 1.05 -12.35 13.23
N ASP A 156 1.23 -12.72 11.97
CA ASP A 156 2.12 -12.04 11.04
C ASP A 156 1.57 -10.63 10.83
N SER A 157 2.29 -9.67 11.40
CA SER A 157 1.90 -8.27 11.39
C SER A 157 3.03 -7.43 10.83
N TRP A 158 2.70 -6.58 9.87
CA TRP A 158 3.65 -5.67 9.26
C TRP A 158 3.57 -4.31 9.97
N GLY A 159 4.67 -3.91 10.59
CA GLY A 159 4.81 -2.60 11.20
C GLY A 159 4.83 -1.49 10.16
N LEU A 160 3.99 -0.47 10.36
CA LEU A 160 3.91 0.70 9.49
C LEU A 160 5.01 1.73 9.79
N GLY A 161 5.88 1.44 10.75
CA GLY A 161 6.97 2.28 11.18
C GLY A 161 6.61 3.15 12.39
N PRO A 162 7.63 3.64 13.11
CA PRO A 162 7.44 4.34 14.36
C PRO A 162 6.81 5.73 14.16
N ILE A 163 6.11 6.16 15.21
CA ILE A 163 5.63 7.52 15.45
C ILE A 163 6.26 7.99 16.76
N TYR A 164 7.10 9.02 16.66
CA TYR A 164 7.79 9.62 17.79
C TYR A 164 6.86 10.59 18.56
N PRO A 165 7.16 10.91 19.83
CA PRO A 165 6.33 11.81 20.65
C PRO A 165 6.07 13.19 20.03
N ASP A 166 7.01 13.69 19.23
CA ASP A 166 6.89 14.96 18.50
C ASP A 166 5.98 14.87 17.25
N GLY A 167 5.40 13.69 16.98
CA GLY A 167 4.53 13.43 15.82
C GLY A 167 5.30 13.16 14.53
N THR A 168 6.61 12.95 14.58
CA THR A 168 7.44 12.55 13.42
C THR A 168 7.61 11.03 13.34
N GLY A 169 8.33 10.55 12.33
CA GLY A 169 8.62 9.12 12.14
C GLY A 169 8.03 8.55 10.84
N LYS A 170 8.45 7.34 10.48
CA LYS A 170 8.04 6.73 9.19
C LYS A 170 6.54 6.45 9.14
N GLY A 171 5.97 5.97 10.25
CA GLY A 171 4.53 5.70 10.33
C GLY A 171 3.69 6.96 10.38
N ALA A 172 4.27 8.07 10.86
CA ALA A 172 3.56 9.33 11.07
C ALA A 172 3.03 9.95 9.78
N GLU A 173 3.67 9.65 8.65
CA GLU A 173 3.40 10.26 7.36
C GLU A 173 2.46 9.43 6.47
N ILE A 174 2.04 8.24 6.91
CA ILE A 174 1.09 7.39 6.19
C ILE A 174 -0.31 7.98 6.28
N VAL A 175 -0.99 8.07 5.14
CA VAL A 175 -2.37 8.57 5.02
C VAL A 175 -3.34 7.41 5.28
N VAL A 176 -4.43 7.66 6.02
CA VAL A 176 -5.39 6.60 6.42
C VAL A 176 -6.03 5.92 5.20
N GLY A 177 -6.41 6.69 4.18
CA GLY A 177 -6.98 6.15 2.93
C GLY A 177 -6.01 5.22 2.17
N ASP A 178 -4.69 5.45 2.28
CA ASP A 178 -3.67 4.63 1.61
C ASP A 178 -3.56 3.23 2.22
N LEU A 179 -4.13 3.00 3.41
CA LEU A 179 -4.20 1.68 4.03
C LEU A 179 -5.19 0.75 3.31
N LYS A 180 -6.06 1.30 2.45
CA LYS A 180 -7.06 0.55 1.66
C LYS A 180 -7.89 -0.45 2.50
N LEU A 181 -8.24 -0.03 3.71
CA LEU A 181 -9.02 -0.84 4.65
C LEU A 181 -10.47 -1.00 4.19
N SER A 182 -11.04 -2.18 4.47
CA SER A 182 -12.44 -2.53 4.30
C SER A 182 -13.16 -2.64 5.65
N GLU A 183 -14.48 -2.50 5.68
CA GLU A 183 -15.26 -2.72 6.90
C GLU A 183 -15.02 -4.12 7.47
N GLY A 184 -14.86 -4.19 8.79
CA GLY A 184 -14.48 -5.41 9.50
C GLY A 184 -12.97 -5.63 9.62
N ASP A 185 -12.14 -4.92 8.85
CA ASP A 185 -10.69 -5.03 8.96
C ASP A 185 -10.21 -4.63 10.35
N ARG A 186 -9.17 -5.36 10.80
CA ARG A 186 -8.56 -5.18 12.11
C ARG A 186 -7.07 -4.95 11.97
N PHE A 187 -6.56 -3.98 12.70
CA PHE A 187 -5.13 -3.74 12.84
C PHE A 187 -4.83 -3.33 14.27
N SER A 188 -3.56 -3.39 14.67
CA SER A 188 -3.17 -3.05 16.03
C SER A 188 -2.40 -1.74 16.09
N TYR A 189 -2.54 -1.07 17.22
CA TYR A 189 -1.76 0.10 17.60
C TYR A 189 -1.09 -0.19 18.93
N ILE A 190 0.21 0.03 19.03
CA ILE A 190 0.97 -0.14 20.26
C ILE A 190 1.51 1.22 20.65
N HIS A 191 1.27 1.62 21.89
CA HIS A 191 1.86 2.77 22.52
C HIS A 191 2.75 2.33 23.69
N ASP A 192 3.95 2.90 23.79
CA ASP A 192 4.95 2.53 24.77
C ASP A 192 5.32 1.05 24.65
N PHE A 193 6.38 0.74 23.91
CA PHE A 193 6.85 -0.65 23.76
C PHE A 193 7.38 -1.26 25.07
N GLY A 194 7.73 -0.46 26.07
CA GLY A 194 8.17 -0.95 27.38
C GLY A 194 6.99 -1.48 28.22
N ARG A 195 5.85 -0.78 28.20
CA ARG A 195 4.62 -1.26 28.87
C ARG A 195 3.67 -2.00 27.94
N GLU A 196 3.85 -1.93 26.63
CA GLU A 196 3.02 -2.52 25.60
C GLU A 196 1.52 -2.18 25.75
N ASN A 197 1.18 -0.90 25.73
CA ASN A 197 -0.23 -0.49 25.71
C ASN A 197 -0.80 -0.74 24.30
N ARG A 198 -1.31 -1.95 24.09
CA ARG A 198 -1.85 -2.43 22.81
C ARG A 198 -3.34 -2.14 22.69
N PHE A 199 -3.73 -1.75 21.48
CA PHE A 199 -5.10 -1.50 21.07
C PHE A 199 -5.39 -2.26 19.77
N ILE A 200 -6.58 -2.84 19.67
CA ILE A 200 -7.10 -3.41 18.42
C ILE A 200 -8.09 -2.41 17.83
N LEU A 201 -7.77 -1.90 16.66
CA LEU A 201 -8.61 -0.98 15.89
C LEU A 201 -9.39 -1.81 14.89
N THR A 202 -10.72 -1.74 14.96
CA THR A 202 -11.62 -2.40 14.01
C THR A 202 -12.34 -1.35 13.20
N LEU A 203 -12.22 -1.38 11.88
CA LEU A 203 -13.00 -0.51 11.00
C LEU A 203 -14.45 -0.98 11.01
N LYS A 204 -15.37 -0.12 11.42
CA LYS A 204 -16.80 -0.45 11.55
C LYS A 204 -17.64 0.06 10.40
N GLU A 205 -17.21 1.17 9.81
CA GLU A 205 -18.01 1.87 8.81
C GLU A 205 -17.12 2.80 7.99
N ILE A 206 -17.41 2.91 6.71
CA ILE A 206 -16.83 3.92 5.80
C ILE A 206 -17.99 4.74 5.22
N ASN A 207 -17.96 6.06 5.46
CA ASN A 207 -18.94 7.00 4.95
C ASN A 207 -18.31 7.96 3.94
N ASP A 208 -19.07 8.40 2.94
CA ASP A 208 -18.67 9.47 2.02
C ASP A 208 -18.81 10.87 2.66
#